data_AF-A0A5C8QMC4-F1
#
_entry.id   AF-A0A5C8QMC4-F1
#
_cell.length_a   1.000
_cell.length_b   1.000
_cell.length_c   1.000
_cell.angle_alpha   90.00
_cell.angle_beta   90.00
_cell.angle_gamma   90.00
#
_symmetry.space_group_name_H-M   'P 1'
#
loop_
_entity.id
_entity.type
_entity.pdbx_description
1 polymer ?
#
loop_
_entity_poly.entity_id
_entity_poly.type
_entity_poly.pdbx_seq_one_letter_code
_entity_poly.pdbx_strand_id
1 'polypeptide(L)'
;MPEPTWRERLGAWVARIRPWQALAAFVAAVFPIPFTGYSVGTTWAYTVSEARDGFGTGYGYALAGIPLALVVWRLVRSGGTFLRVFGLAVFLVGLTGAISLYDPVTWITGVTP
;
A
#
# COMPACT_ATOMS: atom_id res chain seq x y z
N MET A 1 7.07 -11.67 -32.53
CA MET A 1 6.55 -10.38 -31.99
C MET A 1 7.44 -10.00 -30.82
N PRO A 2 7.83 -8.73 -30.65
CA PRO A 2 8.61 -8.29 -29.50
C PRO A 2 7.86 -8.61 -28.20
N GLU A 3 8.57 -9.05 -27.16
CA GLU A 3 7.93 -9.21 -25.86
C GLU A 3 7.55 -7.84 -25.28
N PRO A 4 6.33 -7.67 -24.75
CA PRO A 4 5.91 -6.41 -24.17
C PRO A 4 6.81 -6.06 -22.97
N THR A 5 7.25 -4.80 -22.91
CA THR A 5 8.07 -4.24 -21.84
C THR A 5 7.30 -4.18 -20.52
N TRP A 6 8.00 -4.06 -19.38
CA TRP A 6 7.36 -3.98 -18.06
C TRP A 6 6.38 -2.81 -17.94
N ARG A 7 6.65 -1.68 -18.63
CA ARG A 7 5.78 -0.51 -18.67
C ARG A 7 4.48 -0.78 -19.42
N GLU A 8 4.56 -1.46 -20.55
CA GLU A 8 3.37 -1.83 -21.35
C GLU A 8 2.51 -2.86 -20.61
N ARG A 9 3.13 -3.80 -19.90
CA ARG A 9 2.42 -4.76 -19.04
C ARG A 9 1.69 -4.04 -17.90
N LEU A 10 2.32 -3.05 -17.27
CA LEU A 10 1.67 -2.20 -16.26
C LEU A 10 0.56 -1.35 -16.87
N GLY A 11 0.79 -0.71 -18.02
CA GLY A 11 -0.21 0.12 -18.69
C GLY A 11 -1.46 -0.68 -19.07
N ALA A 12 -1.27 -1.88 -19.63
CA ALA A 12 -2.37 -2.79 -19.95
C ALA A 12 -3.12 -3.27 -18.69
N TRP A 13 -2.44 -3.39 -17.55
CA TRP A 13 -3.05 -3.73 -16.27
C TRP A 13 -3.84 -2.56 -15.68
N VAL A 14 -3.28 -1.34 -15.69
CA VAL A 14 -3.97 -0.12 -15.22
C VAL A 14 -5.24 0.10 -16.04
N ALA A 15 -5.17 -0.13 -17.36
CA ALA A 15 -6.33 -0.03 -18.25
C ALA A 15 -7.45 -1.04 -17.92
N ARG A 16 -7.16 -2.14 -17.21
CA ARG A 16 -8.19 -3.09 -16.74
C ARG A 16 -8.92 -2.62 -15.48
N ILE A 17 -8.36 -1.67 -14.73
CA ILE A 17 -9.00 -1.08 -13.56
C ILE A 17 -9.91 0.04 -14.04
N ARG A 18 -11.20 -0.03 -13.71
CA ARG A 18 -12.12 1.05 -14.07
C ARG A 18 -11.76 2.29 -13.23
N PRO A 19 -11.65 3.49 -13.81
CA PRO A 19 -11.24 4.68 -13.08
C PRO A 19 -12.14 4.99 -11.89
N TRP A 20 -13.46 4.76 -12.01
CA TRP A 20 -14.40 4.91 -10.90
C TRP A 20 -14.15 3.91 -9.76
N GLN A 21 -13.67 2.69 -10.05
CA GLN A 21 -13.34 1.71 -9.01
C GLN A 21 -12.13 2.15 -8.21
N ALA A 22 -11.11 2.71 -8.88
CA ALA A 22 -9.94 3.27 -8.21
C ALA A 22 -10.35 4.45 -7.31
N LEU A 23 -11.17 5.37 -7.82
CA LEU A 23 -11.66 6.50 -7.05
C LEU A 23 -12.51 6.04 -5.85
N ALA A 24 -13.50 5.18 -6.07
CA ALA A 24 -14.38 4.69 -5.02
C ALA A 24 -13.62 3.86 -3.96
N ALA A 25 -12.65 3.06 -4.38
CA ALA A 25 -11.79 2.29 -3.49
C ALA A 25 -10.91 3.22 -2.64
N PHE A 26 -10.33 4.25 -3.25
CA PHE A 26 -9.51 5.22 -2.54
C PHE A 26 -10.34 6.02 -1.54
N VAL A 27 -11.49 6.54 -1.96
CA VAL A 27 -12.44 7.21 -1.07
C VAL A 27 -12.82 6.29 0.07
N ALA A 28 -13.26 5.06 -0.20
CA ALA A 28 -13.61 4.11 0.86
C ALA A 28 -12.45 3.82 1.83
N ALA A 29 -11.20 3.84 1.35
CA ALA A 29 -10.03 3.60 2.19
C ALA A 29 -9.76 4.75 3.17
N VAL A 30 -10.00 5.99 2.74
CA VAL A 30 -9.72 7.21 3.54
C VAL A 30 -10.96 7.81 4.18
N PHE A 31 -12.16 7.35 3.82
CA PHE A 31 -13.40 7.86 4.37
C PHE A 31 -13.54 7.43 5.83
N PRO A 32 -13.86 8.35 6.75
CA PRO A 32 -14.03 8.02 8.15
C PRO A 32 -15.16 7.00 8.35
N ILE A 33 -14.90 5.96 9.14
CA ILE A 33 -15.96 5.07 9.58
C ILE A 33 -16.80 5.83 10.62
N PRO A 34 -18.13 5.87 10.47
CA PRO A 34 -19.01 6.44 11.48
C PRO A 34 -18.69 5.85 12.85
N PHE A 35 -18.78 6.66 13.92
CA PHE A 35 -18.53 6.27 15.32
C PHE A 35 -17.06 6.05 15.71
N THR A 36 -16.14 5.77 14.78
CA THR A 36 -14.71 5.69 15.11
C THR A 36 -13.98 7.00 14.83
N GLY A 37 -14.40 7.75 13.82
CA GLY A 37 -13.69 8.94 13.34
C GLY A 37 -12.41 8.64 12.54
N TYR A 38 -12.03 7.36 12.44
CA TYR A 38 -10.86 6.89 11.71
C TYR A 38 -11.29 6.11 10.46
N SER A 39 -10.49 6.22 9.40
CA SER A 39 -10.64 5.42 8.19
C SER A 39 -9.83 4.13 8.26
N VAL A 40 -10.19 3.13 7.44
CA VAL A 40 -9.45 1.86 7.34
C VAL A 40 -7.97 2.10 7.01
N GLY A 41 -7.69 3.03 6.09
CA GLY A 41 -6.34 3.42 5.71
C GLY A 41 -5.57 4.00 6.88
N THR A 42 -6.18 4.92 7.65
CA THR A 42 -5.52 5.52 8.83
C THR A 42 -5.27 4.51 9.94
N THR A 43 -6.21 3.59 10.19
CA THR A 43 -6.01 2.52 11.18
C THR A 43 -4.87 1.60 10.76
N TRP A 44 -4.80 1.24 9.47
CA TRP A 44 -3.70 0.42 8.96
C TRP A 44 -2.35 1.14 9.04
N ALA A 45 -2.28 2.42 8.67
CA ALA A 45 -1.06 3.23 8.81
C ALA A 45 -0.59 3.32 10.27
N TYR A 46 -1.53 3.47 11.21
CA TYR A 46 -1.23 3.42 12.64
C TYR A 46 -0.64 2.06 13.05
N THR A 47 -1.25 0.94 12.64
CA THR A 47 -0.72 -0.41 12.93
C THR A 47 0.69 -0.61 12.39
N VAL A 48 0.99 -0.08 11.19
CA VAL A 48 2.32 -0.18 10.59
C VAL A 48 3.34 0.67 11.35
N SER A 49 2.98 1.89 11.77
CA SER A 49 3.84 2.74 12.61
C SER A 49 4.10 2.08 13.96
N GLU A 50 3.06 1.56 14.61
CA GLU A 50 3.20 0.87 15.90
C GLU A 50 4.10 -0.37 15.78
N ALA A 51 3.99 -1.12 14.68
CA ALA A 51 4.86 -2.26 14.42
C ALA A 51 6.33 -1.82 14.21
N ARG A 52 6.53 -0.69 13.53
CA ARG A 52 7.85 -0.09 13.32
C ARG A 52 8.46 0.39 14.64
N ASP A 53 7.70 1.11 15.45
CA ASP A 53 8.17 1.76 16.66
C ASP A 53 8.36 0.73 17.80
N GLY A 54 7.49 -0.28 17.87
CA GLY A 54 7.52 -1.32 18.91
C GLY A 54 8.45 -2.48 18.63
N PHE A 55 8.62 -2.90 17.36
CA PHE A 55 9.42 -4.08 17.00
C PHE A 55 10.63 -3.76 16.11
N GLY A 56 10.72 -2.52 15.61
CA GLY A 56 11.82 -2.03 14.79
C GLY A 56 11.45 -1.86 13.31
N THR A 57 12.24 -1.04 12.63
CA THR A 57 12.06 -0.63 11.23
C THR A 57 11.81 -1.79 10.27
N GLY A 58 12.51 -2.92 10.43
CA GLY A 58 12.34 -4.10 9.59
C GLY A 58 10.93 -4.69 9.65
N TYR A 59 10.28 -4.69 10.82
CA TYR A 59 8.92 -5.20 11.00
C TYR A 59 7.89 -4.26 10.38
N GLY A 60 8.07 -2.94 10.52
CA GLY A 60 7.23 -1.96 9.84
C GLY A 60 7.23 -2.14 8.33
N TYR A 61 8.42 -2.28 7.73
CA TYR A 61 8.55 -2.52 6.29
C TYR A 61 8.01 -3.87 5.85
N ALA A 62 8.22 -4.94 6.62
CA ALA A 62 7.66 -6.25 6.31
C ALA A 62 6.12 -6.20 6.37
N LEU A 63 5.56 -5.55 7.39
CA LEU A 63 4.12 -5.46 7.58
C LEU A 63 3.45 -4.59 6.53
N ALA A 64 4.09 -3.51 6.05
CA ALA A 64 3.58 -2.73 4.94
C ALA A 64 3.78 -3.43 3.59
N GLY A 65 4.95 -4.01 3.36
CA GLY A 65 5.38 -4.53 2.06
C GLY A 65 4.78 -5.88 1.67
N ILE A 66 4.69 -6.84 2.60
CA ILE A 66 4.20 -8.19 2.30
C ILE A 66 2.73 -8.19 1.87
N PRO A 67 1.79 -7.56 2.60
CA PRO A 67 0.39 -7.50 2.19
C PRO A 67 0.20 -6.74 0.88
N LEU A 68 0.97 -5.67 0.66
CA LEU A 68 0.98 -4.93 -0.59
C LEU A 68 1.43 -5.80 -1.77
N ALA A 69 2.53 -6.53 -1.63
CA ALA A 69 3.01 -7.44 -2.66
C ALA A 69 1.98 -8.53 -2.97
N LEU A 70 1.32 -9.08 -1.94
CA LEU A 70 0.27 -10.08 -2.08
C LEU A 70 -0.96 -9.53 -2.82
N VAL A 71 -1.42 -8.32 -2.50
CA VAL A 71 -2.58 -7.73 -3.18
C VAL A 71 -2.26 -7.43 -4.63
N VAL A 72 -1.07 -6.89 -4.92
CA VAL A 72 -0.62 -6.63 -6.29
C VAL A 72 -0.55 -7.94 -7.08
N TRP A 73 0.07 -8.97 -6.51
CA TRP A 73 0.16 -10.29 -7.13
C TRP A 73 -1.22 -10.89 -7.44
N ARG A 74 -2.17 -10.79 -6.49
CA ARG A 74 -3.56 -11.24 -6.71
C ARG A 74 -4.28 -10.41 -7.76
N LEU A 75 -4.04 -9.10 -7.81
CA LEU A 75 -4.66 -8.23 -8.82
C LEU A 75 -4.12 -8.55 -10.23
N VAL A 76 -2.81 -8.82 -10.35
CA VAL A 76 -2.19 -9.22 -11.62
C VAL A 76 -2.70 -10.58 -12.09
N ARG A 77 -2.78 -11.59 -11.20
CA ARG A 77 -3.19 -12.95 -11.59
C ARG A 77 -4.69 -13.12 -11.82
N SER A 78 -5.52 -12.39 -11.08
CA SER A 78 -6.96 -12.67 -11.02
C SER A 78 -7.83 -11.47 -11.44
N GLY A 79 -7.24 -10.34 -11.82
CA GLY A 79 -7.93 -9.15 -12.29
C GLY A 79 -8.36 -8.16 -11.21
N GLY A 80 -8.85 -7.00 -11.64
CA GLY A 80 -9.28 -5.88 -10.79
C GLY A 80 -10.72 -6.01 -10.31
N THR A 81 -10.91 -6.64 -9.16
CA THR A 81 -12.17 -6.53 -8.40
C THR A 81 -12.10 -5.35 -7.45
N PHE A 82 -13.25 -4.75 -7.12
CA PHE A 82 -13.32 -3.62 -6.20
C PHE A 82 -12.58 -3.88 -4.89
N LEU A 83 -12.77 -5.06 -4.27
CA LEU A 83 -12.11 -5.43 -3.02
C LEU A 83 -10.58 -5.45 -3.12
N ARG A 84 -10.02 -5.86 -4.26
CA ARG A 84 -8.56 -5.89 -4.46
C ARG A 84 -8.01 -4.48 -4.69
N VAL A 85 -8.74 -3.64 -5.41
CA VAL A 85 -8.38 -2.23 -5.61
C VAL A 85 -8.50 -1.45 -4.29
N PHE A 86 -9.50 -1.76 -3.46
CA PHE A 86 -9.64 -1.25 -2.10
C PHE A 86 -8.49 -1.69 -1.19
N GLY A 87 -8.17 -2.99 -1.16
CA GLY A 87 -7.01 -3.49 -0.41
C GLY A 87 -5.71 -2.82 -0.86
N LEU A 88 -5.52 -2.61 -2.17
CA LEU A 88 -4.39 -1.86 -2.70
C LEU A 88 -4.37 -0.43 -2.16
N ALA A 89 -5.49 0.29 -2.18
CA ALA A 89 -5.56 1.65 -1.62
C ALA A 89 -5.21 1.68 -0.13
N VAL A 90 -5.77 0.76 0.67
CA VAL A 90 -5.48 0.65 2.12
C VAL A 90 -3.99 0.37 2.37
N PHE A 91 -3.39 -0.59 1.67
CA PHE A 91 -1.99 -0.94 1.86
C PHE A 91 -1.03 0.15 1.38
N LEU A 92 -1.41 0.92 0.35
CA LEU A 92 -0.65 2.10 -0.08
C LEU A 92 -0.69 3.21 0.98
N VAL A 93 -1.82 3.44 1.64
CA VAL A 93 -1.87 4.36 2.80
C VAL A 93 -1.00 3.84 3.93
N GLY A 94 -0.96 2.52 4.17
CA GLY A 94 -0.07 1.93 5.16
C GLY A 94 1.41 2.19 4.95
N LEU A 95 1.87 2.31 3.70
CA LEU A 95 3.26 2.66 3.41
C LEU A 95 3.65 4.00 4.01
N THR A 96 2.73 4.97 4.13
CA THR A 96 3.04 6.26 4.74
C THR A 96 3.28 6.14 6.24
N GLY A 97 2.74 5.11 6.89
CA GLY A 97 3.07 4.76 8.29
C GLY A 97 4.40 4.04 8.45
N ALA A 98 4.89 3.35 7.41
CA ALA A 98 6.20 2.68 7.44
C ALA A 98 7.37 3.60 7.11
N ILE A 99 7.18 4.56 6.20
CA ILE A 99 8.25 5.38 5.64
C ILE A 99 8.57 6.52 6.60
N SER A 100 9.78 6.51 7.17
CA SER A 100 10.39 7.70 7.74
C SER A 100 11.28 8.36 6.70
N LEU A 101 11.17 9.68 6.53
CA LEU A 101 12.09 10.45 5.69
C LEU A 101 13.55 10.32 6.14
N TYR A 102 13.79 9.88 7.39
CA TYR A 102 15.11 9.59 7.94
C TYR A 102 15.65 8.21 7.58
N ASP A 103 14.84 7.27 7.10
CA ASP A 103 15.31 5.91 6.77
C ASP A 103 16.48 5.88 5.78
N PRO A 104 16.48 6.67 4.69
CA PRO A 104 17.63 6.71 3.78
C PRO A 104 18.90 7.20 4.48
N VAL A 105 18.77 8.16 5.39
CA VAL A 105 19.89 8.71 6.16
C VAL A 105 20.42 7.65 7.12
N THR A 106 19.56 6.98 7.88
CA THR A 106 19.95 5.90 8.80
C THR A 106 20.57 4.72 8.05
N TRP A 107 20.09 4.40 6.86
CA TRP A 107 20.63 3.31 6.05
C TRP A 107 22.01 3.63 5.47
N ILE A 108 22.26 4.90 5.14
CA ILE A 108 23.56 5.38 4.65
C ILE A 108 24.57 5.58 5.79
N THR A 109 24.11 6.09 6.94
CA THR A 109 24.98 6.56 8.02
C THR A 109 25.14 5.56 9.16
N GLY A 110 24.24 4.57 9.29
CA GLY A 110 24.19 3.63 10.41
C GLY A 110 23.76 4.25 11.73
N VAL A 111 23.48 5.57 11.76
CA VAL A 111 23.11 6.28 12.99
C VAL A 111 21.61 6.19 13.18
N THR A 112 21.21 5.52 14.26
CA THR A 112 19.83 5.54 14.77
C THR A 112 19.65 6.80 15.60
N PRO A 113 18.61 7.62 15.35
CA PRO A 113 18.30 8.77 16.21
C PRO A 113 17.85 8.36 17.60
#